data_AF-V4C7R0-F1
#
_entry.id   AF-V4C7R0-F1
#
_cell.length_a   1.000
_cell.length_b   1.000
_cell.length_c   1.000
_cell.angle_alpha   90.00
_cell.angle_beta   90.00
_cell.angle_gamma   90.00
#
_symmetry.space_group_name_H-M   'P 1'
#
loop_
_entity.id
_entity.type
_entity.pdbx_description
1 polymer ?
#
loop_
_entity_poly.entity_id
_entity_poly.type
_entity_poly.pdbx_seq_one_letter_code
_entity_poly.pdbx_strand_id
1 'polypeptide(L)'
;MAANVQSMCQFWKTFDLQDLQVLTHKKNMVPRAKTSKGKQKELDTTATDLANRQDESDISRKRLVEQSREFKKNTPEDIRKVVAPLLKSFQAEVDSLSKRSKSAEAAFLSVYKRLIDLPDPVSALEHALQIQKKAHRVQDLEIENKQLRETLDEYNHEFAEVKNQGLAVSSRDDLWAEIPRQR
;
A
#
# COMPACT_ATOMS: atom_id res chain seq x y z
N MET A 1 1.55 -4.05 20.47
CA MET A 1 0.99 -5.22 19.75
C MET A 1 1.12 -4.95 18.26
N ALA A 2 2.11 -5.55 17.59
CA ALA A 2 2.29 -5.40 16.15
C ALA A 2 1.21 -6.22 15.41
N ALA A 3 0.50 -5.63 14.46
CA ALA A 3 -0.52 -6.33 13.68
C ALA A 3 0.13 -7.47 12.86
N ASN A 4 -0.40 -8.69 12.99
CA ASN A 4 0.02 -9.83 12.18
C ASN A 4 -0.23 -9.55 10.69
N VAL A 5 0.75 -9.79 9.82
CA VAL A 5 0.68 -9.60 8.36
C VAL A 5 -0.52 -10.34 7.76
N GLN A 6 -0.89 -11.50 8.32
CA GLN A 6 -2.10 -12.23 7.95
C GLN A 6 -3.37 -11.41 8.23
N SER A 7 -3.46 -10.80 9.41
CA SER A 7 -4.58 -9.92 9.80
C SER A 7 -4.63 -8.67 8.93
N MET A 8 -3.48 -8.10 8.57
CA MET A 8 -3.41 -6.99 7.61
C MET A 8 -3.89 -7.41 6.22
N CYS A 9 -3.45 -8.55 5.69
CA CYS A 9 -3.87 -9.05 4.39
C CYS A 9 -5.40 -9.27 4.33
N GLN A 10 -6.00 -9.84 5.39
CA GLN A 10 -7.46 -9.98 5.49
C GLN A 10 -8.16 -8.63 5.57
N PHE A 11 -7.66 -7.70 6.40
CA PHE A 11 -8.21 -6.36 6.54
C PHE A 11 -8.23 -5.63 5.19
N TRP A 12 -7.13 -5.62 4.45
CA TRP A 12 -7.04 -4.95 3.14
C TRP A 12 -7.88 -5.61 2.05
N LYS A 13 -8.16 -6.92 2.13
CA LYS A 13 -9.13 -7.60 1.26
C LYS A 13 -10.56 -7.14 1.51
N THR A 14 -10.88 -6.73 2.73
CA THR A 14 -12.20 -6.25 3.14
C THR A 14 -12.29 -4.74 3.30
N PHE A 15 -11.19 -4.01 3.12
CA PHE A 15 -11.10 -2.60 3.47
C PHE A 15 -11.95 -1.75 2.53
N ASP A 16 -12.98 -1.12 3.08
CA ASP A 16 -13.82 -0.14 2.42
C ASP A 16 -13.66 1.23 3.10
N LEU A 17 -13.27 2.25 2.33
CA LEU A 17 -13.21 3.63 2.81
C LEU A 17 -14.61 4.20 3.16
N GLN A 18 -15.72 3.54 2.80
CA GLN A 18 -17.07 3.93 3.25
C GLN A 18 -17.37 3.53 4.70
N ASP A 19 -16.65 2.55 5.28
CA ASP A 19 -16.88 2.14 6.68
C ASP A 19 -16.54 3.23 7.70
N LEU A 20 -15.76 4.25 7.30
CA LEU A 20 -15.49 5.45 8.09
C LEU A 20 -16.63 6.47 8.09
N GLN A 21 -17.63 6.36 7.21
CA GLN A 21 -18.79 7.27 7.14
C GLN A 21 -20.10 6.67 7.71
N VAL A 22 -20.16 5.36 7.98
CA VAL A 22 -21.40 4.68 8.42
C VAL A 22 -21.67 4.82 9.92
N LEU A 23 -20.76 5.40 10.71
CA LEU A 23 -21.01 5.65 12.14
C LEU A 23 -21.99 6.79 12.43
N THR A 24 -22.39 7.60 11.45
CA THR A 24 -23.26 8.76 11.70
C THR A 24 -24.75 8.55 11.48
N HIS A 25 -25.23 7.55 10.71
CA HIS A 25 -26.68 7.34 10.56
C HIS A 25 -27.05 5.85 10.40
N LYS A 26 -27.45 5.24 11.51
CA LYS A 26 -27.91 3.86 11.58
C LYS A 26 -29.42 3.78 11.32
N LYS A 27 -29.84 3.50 10.09
CA LYS A 27 -31.03 2.66 9.79
C LYS A 27 -31.09 2.34 8.30
N ASN A 28 -31.16 1.05 8.00
CA ASN A 28 -31.29 0.40 6.69
C ASN A 28 -29.99 0.31 5.89
N MET A 29 -29.36 -0.89 5.87
CA MET A 29 -28.24 -1.17 4.98
C MET A 29 -28.46 -2.48 4.21
N VAL A 30 -28.60 -2.29 2.90
CA VAL A 30 -28.73 -3.21 1.76
C VAL A 30 -27.36 -3.89 1.49
N PRO A 31 -27.28 -5.10 0.89
CA PRO A 31 -26.12 -5.96 1.03
C PRO A 31 -24.86 -5.51 0.29
N ARG A 32 -23.77 -5.44 1.06
CA ARG A 32 -22.44 -6.03 0.81
C ARG A 32 -22.08 -6.32 -0.66
N ALA A 33 -21.32 -5.39 -1.26
CA ALA A 33 -20.16 -5.61 -2.13
C ALA A 33 -19.91 -4.35 -2.99
N LYS A 34 -19.11 -3.41 -2.50
CA LYS A 34 -18.47 -2.40 -3.36
C LYS A 34 -16.97 -2.47 -3.11
N THR A 35 -16.29 -3.11 -4.04
CA THR A 35 -14.84 -3.27 -4.07
C THR A 35 -14.15 -1.91 -4.28
N SER A 36 -12.86 -1.81 -3.98
CA SER A 36 -11.95 -0.71 -4.33
C SER A 36 -12.20 -0.09 -5.73
N LYS A 37 -12.64 -0.91 -6.70
CA LYS A 37 -13.04 -0.49 -8.06
C LYS A 37 -14.20 0.51 -8.13
N GLY A 38 -15.12 0.50 -7.16
CA GLY A 38 -16.24 1.45 -7.11
C GLY A 38 -15.77 2.89 -6.88
N LYS A 39 -14.74 3.07 -6.04
CA LYS A 39 -14.18 4.38 -5.73
C LYS A 39 -13.28 4.89 -6.86
N GLN A 40 -12.55 4.02 -7.55
CA GLN A 40 -11.89 4.39 -8.81
C GLN A 40 -12.92 4.92 -9.82
N LYS A 41 -14.03 4.21 -10.05
CA LYS A 41 -15.07 4.65 -10.98
C LYS A 41 -15.69 6.01 -10.61
N GLU A 42 -15.93 6.28 -9.33
CA GLU A 42 -16.41 7.59 -8.86
C GLU A 42 -15.38 8.71 -9.12
N LEU A 43 -14.09 8.43 -8.91
CA LEU A 43 -13.00 9.36 -9.20
C LEU A 43 -12.84 9.60 -10.71
N ASP A 44 -12.95 8.57 -11.54
CA ASP A 44 -12.87 8.65 -13.01
C ASP A 44 -14.01 9.52 -13.56
N THR A 45 -15.23 9.35 -13.01
CA THR A 45 -16.40 10.16 -13.35
C THR A 45 -16.17 11.62 -12.97
N THR A 46 -15.68 11.86 -11.75
CA THR A 46 -15.38 13.21 -11.28
C THR A 46 -14.29 13.88 -12.12
N ALA A 47 -13.26 13.14 -12.52
CA ALA A 47 -12.20 13.65 -13.40
C ALA A 47 -12.73 14.04 -14.79
N THR A 48 -13.66 13.25 -15.34
CA THR A 48 -14.31 13.54 -16.62
C THR A 48 -15.20 14.77 -16.51
N ASP A 49 -16.02 14.86 -15.46
CA ASP A 49 -16.88 16.01 -15.20
C ASP A 49 -16.07 17.29 -14.98
N LEU A 50 -14.87 17.17 -14.38
CA LEU A 50 -13.96 18.29 -14.17
C LEU A 50 -13.47 18.87 -15.50
N ALA A 51 -13.11 18.02 -16.46
CA ALA A 51 -12.68 18.45 -17.78
C ALA A 51 -13.81 19.21 -18.50
N ASN A 52 -15.03 18.68 -18.46
CA ASN A 52 -16.21 19.33 -19.05
C ASN A 52 -16.48 20.70 -18.40
N ARG A 53 -16.41 20.79 -17.07
CA ARG A 53 -16.61 22.05 -16.33
C ARG A 53 -15.53 23.10 -16.63
N GLN A 54 -14.29 22.66 -16.88
CA GLN A 54 -13.21 23.56 -17.24
C GLN A 54 -13.47 24.23 -18.59
N ASP A 55 -13.91 23.44 -19.58
CA ASP A 55 -14.25 23.94 -20.92
C ASP A 55 -15.44 24.91 -20.88
N GLU A 56 -16.49 24.57 -20.13
CA GLU A 56 -17.65 25.47 -19.93
C GLU A 56 -17.25 26.78 -19.25
N SER A 57 -16.37 26.74 -18.24
CA SER A 57 -15.88 27.93 -17.55
C SER A 57 -15.10 28.85 -18.51
N ASP A 58 -14.20 28.28 -19.32
CA ASP A 58 -13.41 29.03 -20.29
C ASP A 58 -14.29 29.63 -21.41
N ILE A 59 -15.35 28.93 -21.85
CA ILE A 59 -16.34 29.47 -22.80
C ILE A 59 -17.13 30.64 -22.17
N SER A 60 -17.63 30.47 -20.95
CA SER A 60 -18.41 31.52 -20.26
C SER A 60 -17.60 32.80 -20.06
N ARG A 61 -16.32 32.64 -19.71
CA ARG A 61 -15.37 33.74 -19.54
C ARG A 61 -15.13 34.49 -20.85
N LYS A 62 -14.95 33.78 -21.97
CA LYS A 62 -14.82 34.41 -23.30
C LYS A 62 -16.07 35.22 -23.65
N ARG A 63 -17.26 34.65 -23.44
CA ARG A 63 -18.54 35.34 -23.67
C ARG A 63 -18.68 36.61 -22.83
N LEU A 64 -18.31 36.57 -21.55
CA LEU A 64 -18.34 37.74 -20.66
C LEU A 64 -17.39 38.86 -21.12
N VAL A 65 -16.21 38.50 -21.62
CA VAL A 65 -15.25 39.47 -22.19
C VAL A 65 -15.81 40.12 -23.44
N GLU A 66 -16.43 39.36 -24.34
CA GLU A 66 -17.12 39.89 -25.51
C GLU A 66 -18.27 40.83 -25.13
N GLN A 67 -19.14 40.42 -24.21
CA GLN A 67 -20.23 41.27 -23.71
C GLN A 67 -19.71 42.57 -23.08
N SER A 68 -18.61 42.51 -22.34
CA SER A 68 -17.99 43.70 -21.75
C SER A 68 -17.41 44.64 -22.82
N ARG A 69 -16.87 44.09 -23.91
CA ARG A 69 -16.39 44.88 -25.06
C ARG A 69 -17.55 45.52 -25.83
N GLU A 70 -18.61 44.75 -26.08
CA GLU A 70 -19.85 45.19 -26.73
C GLU A 70 -20.49 46.35 -25.95
N PHE A 71 -20.63 46.19 -24.63
CA PHE A 71 -21.10 47.25 -23.73
C PHE A 71 -20.22 48.50 -23.84
N LYS A 72 -18.89 48.35 -23.76
CA LYS A 72 -17.98 49.49 -23.94
C LYS A 72 -18.07 50.14 -25.31
N LYS A 73 -18.52 49.47 -26.37
CA LYS A 73 -18.65 50.05 -27.71
C LYS A 73 -19.97 50.82 -27.87
N ASN A 74 -21.05 50.28 -27.31
CA ASN A 74 -22.41 50.74 -27.55
C ASN A 74 -22.96 51.69 -26.48
N THR A 75 -22.23 51.94 -25.40
CA THR A 75 -22.66 52.79 -24.27
C THR A 75 -22.05 54.20 -24.34
N PRO A 76 -22.78 55.28 -23.97
CA PRO A 76 -22.27 56.65 -23.81
C PRO A 76 -21.05 56.81 -22.87
N GLU A 77 -20.26 57.88 -23.04
CA GLU A 77 -18.97 58.09 -22.34
C GLU A 77 -19.12 58.38 -20.83
N ASP A 78 -20.16 59.10 -20.45
CA ASP A 78 -20.58 59.40 -19.08
C ASP A 78 -20.94 58.12 -18.29
N ILE A 79 -21.76 57.24 -18.88
CA ILE A 79 -22.11 55.95 -18.27
C ILE A 79 -20.88 55.04 -18.18
N ARG A 80 -20.02 55.04 -19.20
CA ARG A 80 -18.76 54.26 -19.20
C ARG A 80 -17.84 54.64 -18.03
N LYS A 81 -17.75 55.93 -17.67
CA LYS A 81 -16.92 56.37 -16.54
C LYS A 81 -17.40 55.83 -15.20
N VAL A 82 -18.71 55.80 -14.96
CA VAL A 82 -19.30 55.28 -13.71
C VAL A 82 -19.19 53.75 -13.63
N VAL A 83 -19.43 53.06 -14.75
CA VAL A 83 -19.47 51.59 -14.79
C VAL A 83 -18.08 50.96 -14.90
N ALA A 84 -17.07 51.68 -15.41
CA ALA A 84 -15.70 51.18 -15.56
C ALA A 84 -15.07 50.59 -14.28
N PRO A 85 -15.10 51.25 -13.09
CA PRO A 85 -14.56 50.66 -11.87
C PRO A 85 -15.32 49.39 -11.44
N LEU A 86 -16.65 49.35 -11.63
CA LEU A 86 -17.46 48.17 -11.33
C LEU A 86 -17.09 46.98 -12.23
N LEU A 87 -16.99 47.21 -13.56
CA LEU A 87 -16.56 46.18 -14.51
C LEU A 87 -15.16 45.65 -14.19
N LYS A 88 -14.23 46.54 -13.81
CA LYS A 88 -12.89 46.12 -13.37
C LYS A 88 -12.95 45.25 -12.11
N SER A 89 -13.79 45.59 -11.14
CA SER A 89 -13.96 44.79 -9.91
C SER A 89 -14.55 43.41 -10.22
N PHE A 90 -15.57 43.33 -11.09
CA PHE A 90 -16.14 42.06 -11.54
C PHE A 90 -15.11 41.22 -12.31
N GLN A 91 -14.33 41.84 -13.19
CA GLN A 91 -13.26 41.16 -13.92
C GLN A 91 -12.24 40.56 -12.94
N ALA A 92 -11.80 41.33 -11.94
CA ALA A 92 -10.86 40.87 -10.93
C ALA A 92 -11.41 39.69 -10.11
N GLU A 93 -12.69 39.75 -9.72
CA GLU A 93 -13.33 38.66 -8.96
C GLU A 93 -13.47 37.39 -9.81
N VAL A 94 -13.90 37.53 -11.08
CA VAL A 94 -13.98 36.39 -12.02
C VAL A 94 -12.60 35.78 -12.25
N ASP A 95 -11.56 36.59 -12.40
CA ASP A 95 -10.17 36.13 -12.57
C ASP A 95 -9.66 35.40 -11.33
N SER A 96 -9.93 35.94 -10.14
CA SER A 96 -9.60 35.32 -8.86
C SER A 96 -10.31 33.97 -8.69
N LEU A 97 -11.62 33.92 -8.98
CA LEU A 97 -12.41 32.70 -8.91
C LEU A 97 -11.90 31.65 -9.90
N SER A 98 -11.64 32.04 -11.16
CA SER A 98 -11.06 31.14 -12.17
C SER A 98 -9.71 30.58 -11.71
N LYS A 99 -8.84 31.41 -11.12
CA LYS A 99 -7.54 30.96 -10.60
C LYS A 99 -7.69 29.96 -9.45
N ARG A 100 -8.62 30.21 -8.53
CA ARG A 100 -8.90 29.32 -7.40
C ARG A 100 -9.51 28.00 -7.86
N SER A 101 -10.41 28.02 -8.85
CA SER A 101 -10.98 26.82 -9.47
C SER A 101 -9.89 25.96 -10.12
N LYS A 102 -9.07 26.54 -11.01
CA LYS A 102 -7.96 25.85 -11.68
C LYS A 102 -6.96 25.26 -10.68
N SER A 103 -6.69 25.95 -9.58
CA SER A 103 -5.83 25.43 -8.51
C SER A 103 -6.44 24.22 -7.79
N ALA A 104 -7.75 24.26 -7.49
CA ALA A 104 -8.44 23.14 -6.84
C ALA A 104 -8.53 21.93 -7.78
N GLU A 105 -8.82 22.17 -9.06
CA GLU A 105 -8.84 21.16 -10.12
C GLU A 105 -7.48 20.49 -10.27
N ALA A 106 -6.39 21.27 -10.33
CA ALA A 106 -5.02 20.74 -10.40
C ALA A 106 -4.66 19.91 -9.17
N ALA A 107 -5.04 20.35 -7.97
CA ALA A 107 -4.82 19.59 -6.74
C ALA A 107 -5.58 18.26 -6.75
N PHE A 108 -6.84 18.26 -7.20
CA PHE A 108 -7.64 17.03 -7.36
C PHE A 108 -6.96 16.06 -8.33
N LEU A 109 -6.58 16.52 -9.52
CA LEU A 109 -5.93 15.67 -10.53
C LEU A 109 -4.57 15.14 -10.06
N SER A 110 -3.82 15.92 -9.28
CA SER A 110 -2.57 15.46 -8.67
C SER A 110 -2.80 14.32 -7.68
N VAL A 111 -3.85 14.40 -6.86
CA VAL A 111 -4.19 13.34 -5.90
C VAL A 111 -4.75 12.12 -6.63
N TYR A 112 -5.63 12.34 -7.61
CA TYR A 112 -6.21 11.29 -8.44
C TYR A 112 -5.13 10.46 -9.15
N LYS A 113 -4.15 11.08 -9.82
CA LYS A 113 -3.02 10.37 -10.45
C LYS A 113 -2.28 9.48 -9.46
N ARG A 114 -1.93 10.01 -8.28
CA ARG A 114 -1.26 9.21 -7.25
C ARG A 114 -2.11 8.05 -6.79
N LEU A 115 -3.43 8.21 -6.69
CA LEU A 115 -4.33 7.14 -6.25
C LEU A 115 -4.49 6.02 -7.28
N ILE A 116 -4.53 6.33 -8.57
CA ILE A 116 -4.65 5.31 -9.62
C ILE A 116 -3.31 4.60 -9.91
N ASP A 117 -2.18 5.28 -9.68
CA ASP A 117 -0.84 4.72 -9.87
C ASP A 117 -0.39 3.82 -8.72
N LEU A 118 -1.11 3.81 -7.59
CA LEU A 118 -0.77 2.96 -6.45
C LEU A 118 -1.02 1.49 -6.82
N PRO A 119 0.01 0.62 -6.76
CA PRO A 119 -0.17 -0.81 -6.99
C PRO A 119 -1.10 -1.38 -5.92
N ASP A 120 -1.88 -2.40 -6.30
CA ASP A 120 -2.81 -3.06 -5.38
C ASP A 120 -2.06 -3.54 -4.12
N PRO A 121 -2.38 -3.01 -2.93
CA PRO A 121 -1.69 -3.38 -1.69
C PRO A 121 -1.89 -4.86 -1.34
N VAL A 122 -2.94 -5.51 -1.83
CA VAL A 122 -3.20 -6.93 -1.57
C VAL A 122 -2.10 -7.79 -2.18
N SER A 123 -1.64 -7.49 -3.39
CA SER A 123 -0.59 -8.27 -4.06
C SER A 123 0.73 -8.22 -3.29
N ALA A 124 1.13 -7.02 -2.83
CA ALA A 124 2.33 -6.84 -2.02
C ALA A 124 2.24 -7.57 -0.66
N LEU A 125 1.06 -7.51 -0.02
CA LEU A 125 0.81 -8.19 1.25
C LEU A 125 0.80 -9.71 1.12
N GLU A 126 0.22 -10.25 0.04
CA GLU A 126 0.26 -11.69 -0.25
C GLU A 126 1.69 -12.18 -0.47
N HIS A 127 2.50 -11.40 -1.20
CA HIS A 127 3.92 -11.71 -1.38
C HIS A 127 4.68 -11.69 -0.05
N ALA A 128 4.47 -10.66 0.78
CA ALA A 128 5.06 -10.57 2.12
C ALA A 128 4.67 -11.77 3.01
N LEU A 129 3.42 -12.21 2.94
CA LEU A 129 2.95 -13.41 3.66
C LEU A 129 3.65 -14.68 3.19
N GLN A 130 3.89 -14.84 1.88
CA GLN A 130 4.62 -16.00 1.36
C GLN A 130 6.08 -16.01 1.83
N ILE A 131 6.73 -14.85 1.86
CA ILE A 131 8.09 -14.71 2.41
C ILE A 131 8.10 -15.09 3.88
N GLN A 132 7.14 -14.60 4.68
CA GLN A 132 7.04 -14.93 6.09
C GLN A 132 6.90 -16.44 6.34
N LYS A 133 6.06 -17.13 5.55
CA LYS A 133 5.92 -18.59 5.63
C LYS A 133 7.21 -19.33 5.28
N LYS A 134 7.93 -18.87 4.25
CA LYS A 134 9.23 -19.44 3.87
C LYS A 134 10.27 -19.23 4.97
N ALA A 135 10.31 -18.03 5.56
CA ALA A 135 11.22 -17.72 6.67
C ALA A 135 10.99 -18.63 7.87
N HIS A 136 9.72 -18.86 8.24
CA HIS A 136 9.38 -19.81 9.32
C HIS A 136 9.88 -21.22 9.00
N ARG A 137 9.64 -21.71 7.77
CA ARG A 137 10.12 -23.03 7.36
C ARG A 137 11.63 -23.15 7.36
N VAL A 138 12.36 -22.11 6.96
CA VAL A 138 13.83 -22.09 7.03
C VAL A 138 14.29 -22.19 8.48
N GLN A 139 13.67 -21.44 9.38
CA GLN A 139 13.99 -21.50 10.81
C GLN A 139 13.74 -22.90 11.40
N ASP A 140 12.63 -23.56 11.05
CA ASP A 140 12.33 -24.92 11.49
C ASP A 140 13.42 -25.91 11.01
N LEU A 141 13.82 -25.79 9.74
CA LEU A 141 14.88 -26.64 9.15
C LEU A 141 16.27 -26.37 9.75
N GLU A 142 16.59 -25.12 10.10
CA GLU A 142 17.85 -24.78 10.76
C GLU A 142 17.95 -25.41 12.15
N ILE A 143 16.84 -25.43 12.91
CA ILE A 143 16.76 -26.07 14.22
C ILE A 143 16.95 -27.59 14.08
N GLU A 144 16.23 -28.22 13.16
CA GLU A 144 16.34 -29.67 12.90
C GLU A 144 17.76 -30.03 12.45
N ASN A 145 18.38 -29.23 11.58
CA ASN A 145 19.76 -29.47 11.14
C ASN A 145 20.75 -29.40 12.30
N LYS A 146 20.58 -28.45 13.22
CA LYS A 146 21.41 -28.33 14.42
C LYS A 146 21.27 -29.58 15.31
N GLN A 147 20.03 -30.02 15.56
CA GLN A 147 19.76 -31.22 16.36
C GLN A 147 20.38 -32.47 15.73
N LEU A 148 20.23 -32.65 14.41
CA LEU A 148 20.82 -33.78 13.70
C LEU A 148 22.36 -33.78 13.76
N ARG A 149 23.00 -32.59 13.70
CA ARG A 149 24.45 -32.47 13.87
C ARG A 149 24.88 -32.85 15.29
N GLU A 150 24.17 -32.37 16.30
CA GLU A 150 24.44 -32.72 17.70
C GLU A 150 24.33 -34.24 17.93
N THR A 151 23.27 -34.88 17.43
CA THR A 151 23.09 -36.34 17.52
C THR A 151 24.17 -37.11 16.76
N LEU A 152 24.63 -36.62 15.60
CA LEU A 152 25.74 -37.24 14.88
C LEU A 152 27.07 -37.12 15.63
N ASP A 153 27.33 -35.97 16.26
CA ASP A 153 28.53 -35.76 17.08
C ASP A 153 28.53 -36.66 18.32
N GLU A 154 27.37 -36.83 18.97
CA GLU A 154 27.16 -37.78 20.08
C GLU A 154 27.43 -39.22 19.64
N TYR A 155 26.81 -39.69 18.55
CA TYR A 155 27.06 -41.03 18.04
C TYR A 155 28.51 -41.26 17.62
N ASN A 156 29.15 -40.27 17.00
CA ASN A 156 30.57 -40.36 16.64
C ASN A 156 31.46 -40.46 17.89
N HIS A 157 31.10 -39.73 18.96
CA HIS A 157 31.80 -39.80 20.25
C HIS A 157 31.64 -41.19 20.89
N GLU A 158 30.40 -41.69 21.01
CA GLU A 158 30.12 -43.03 21.55
C GLU A 158 30.82 -44.12 20.73
N PHE A 159 30.80 -44.00 19.40
CA PHE A 159 31.48 -44.94 18.51
C PHE A 159 33.00 -44.96 18.74
N ALA A 160 33.61 -43.78 18.92
CA ALA A 160 35.03 -43.68 19.24
C ALA A 160 35.37 -44.29 20.61
N GLU A 161 34.53 -44.08 21.63
CA GLU A 161 34.69 -44.70 22.94
C GLU A 161 34.62 -46.23 22.86
N VAL A 162 33.60 -46.78 22.20
CA VAL A 162 33.44 -48.24 22.03
C VAL A 162 34.65 -48.84 21.29
N LYS A 163 35.14 -48.17 20.24
CA LYS A 163 36.35 -48.63 19.53
C LYS A 163 37.57 -48.65 20.44
N ASN A 164 37.77 -47.60 21.25
CA ASN A 164 38.88 -47.54 22.20
C ASN A 164 38.77 -48.63 23.28
N GLN A 165 37.56 -48.89 23.78
CA GLN A 165 37.31 -50.00 24.72
C GLN A 165 37.65 -51.35 24.09
N GLY A 166 37.25 -51.61 22.83
CA GLY A 166 37.58 -52.84 22.12
C GLY A 166 39.09 -53.06 21.95
N LEU A 167 39.84 -52.00 21.65
CA LEU A 167 41.31 -52.06 21.59
C LEU A 167 41.92 -52.38 22.96
N ALA A 168 41.40 -51.77 24.02
CA ALA A 168 41.87 -52.04 25.39
C ALA A 168 41.59 -53.48 25.83
N VAL A 169 40.45 -54.06 25.43
CA VAL A 169 40.13 -55.47 25.70
C VAL A 169 41.07 -56.40 24.93
N SER A 170 41.27 -56.17 23.63
CA SER A 170 42.22 -56.98 22.82
C SER A 170 43.62 -56.96 23.43
N SER A 171 44.11 -55.78 23.81
CA SER A 171 45.43 -55.66 24.44
C SER A 171 45.52 -56.40 25.78
N ARG A 172 44.42 -56.45 26.56
CA ARG A 172 44.38 -57.24 27.80
C ARG A 172 44.39 -58.73 27.51
N ASP A 173 43.64 -59.19 26.52
CA ASP A 173 43.61 -60.60 26.13
C ASP A 173 44.98 -61.09 25.65
N ASP A 174 45.70 -60.25 24.90
CA ASP A 174 47.09 -60.52 24.49
C ASP A 174 48.03 -60.64 25.71
N LEU A 175 47.90 -59.74 26.70
CA LEU A 175 48.68 -59.82 27.94
C LEU A 175 48.37 -61.07 28.76
N TRP A 176 47.12 -61.52 28.81
CA TRP A 176 46.74 -62.76 29.49
C TRP A 176 47.26 -64.01 28.78
N ALA A 177 47.33 -64.00 27.45
CA ALA A 177 47.86 -65.10 26.65
C ALA A 177 49.38 -65.31 26.87
N GLU A 178 50.12 -64.25 27.18
CA GLU A 178 51.57 -64.29 27.40
C GLU A 178 51.96 -64.76 28.82
N ILE A 179 51.00 -64.90 29.76
CA ILE A 179 51.28 -65.39 31.11
C ILE A 179 51.56 -66.91 31.06
N PRO A 180 52.75 -67.38 31.47
CA PRO A 180 53.06 -68.80 31.49
C PRO A 180 52.10 -69.52 32.44
N ARG A 181 51.40 -70.56 31.97
CA ARG A 181 50.62 -71.46 32.83
C ARG A 181 51.58 -72.16 33.78
N GLN A 182 51.76 -71.59 34.98
CA GLN A 182 52.37 -72.25 36.12
C GLN A 182 51.49 -73.48 36.42
N ARG A 183 52.11 -74.67 36.30
CA ARG A 183 51.48 -75.98 36.43
C ARG A 183 51.27 -76.32 37.90
#